data_AF-F2LRR0-F1
#
_entry.id   AF-F2LRR0-F1
#
_cell.length_a   1.000
_cell.length_b   1.000
_cell.length_c   1.000
_cell.angle_alpha   90.00
_cell.angle_beta   90.00
_cell.angle_gamma   90.00
#
_symmetry.space_group_name_H-M   'P 1'
#
loop_
_entity.id
_entity.type
_entity.pdbx_description
1 polymer ?
#
loop_
_entity_poly.entity_id
_entity_poly.type
_entity_poly.pdbx_seq_one_letter_code
_entity_poly.pdbx_strand_id
1 'polypeptide(L)'
;MQNGSVQAKWVVNDLCRVIVGFRNYTIHATRSKYVSFAIAEQPQMCDLLIRLSRGKLDDRQAAAYPAHLFEQLIDYGFLRSTQGLAPRQRFKRYFSLLNAGRFRSILFKGHRYYVASMVFMAFYSQRGNDYLRETVVLPAWAGRFADKVVDIVRNGISEAAFLALPARLRGRIEKHGLVTPEHRQPYLERFFAEHGRLDEALLDEVPAFYRHHLAAVSAPIDAYRLNDKLFFSSAELGDTLRGQIPNLDWAESCRPSVWVKNPVRDIVSMLWLSDAQLRELRALRAGQRQPAELDASTLRCFVASGLLHDPAQTAEARKAWAVHLREVARQLTESGCFTFEGILAPIELAISRKYLRFMKDRKFLMLDRANGKTEERFWVHRDEFTFYLQGQICTLLNQVLPSPIKTGHNALTIYESGATLPRHKDDVKAFSWVMSLPVDTRPDDHKEQAWPIYVETPKAIHKAMLQAGDGHVIDPQMPHWRDRLSDGRLSILLLWFVPHDYRGFVNGSWID
;
A
#
# COMPACT_ATOMS: atom_id res chain seq x y z
N MET A 1 -45.96 -12.27 -5.66
CA MET A 1 -44.72 -11.51 -5.37
C MET A 1 -44.13 -11.11 -6.70
N GLN A 2 -44.18 -9.82 -7.06
CA GLN A 2 -43.48 -9.31 -8.24
C GLN A 2 -41.97 -9.37 -7.94
N ASN A 3 -41.22 -10.18 -8.68
CA ASN A 3 -39.76 -10.11 -8.69
C ASN A 3 -39.39 -8.75 -9.28
N GLY A 4 -39.32 -7.73 -8.44
CA GLY A 4 -38.75 -6.44 -8.81
C GLY A 4 -37.32 -6.70 -9.25
N SER A 5 -37.05 -6.59 -10.55
CA SER A 5 -35.70 -6.70 -11.08
C SER A 5 -34.90 -5.56 -10.47
N VAL A 6 -34.06 -5.86 -9.48
CA VAL A 6 -33.12 -4.89 -8.92
C VAL A 6 -32.25 -4.45 -10.09
N GLN A 7 -32.50 -3.23 -10.57
CA GLN A 7 -31.73 -2.67 -11.66
C GLN A 7 -30.28 -2.53 -11.17
N ALA A 8 -29.36 -3.20 -11.85
CA ALA A 8 -27.99 -3.30 -11.40
C ALA A 8 -27.29 -1.94 -11.59
N LYS A 9 -27.07 -1.21 -10.49
CA LYS A 9 -26.23 -0.01 -10.49
C LYS A 9 -24.80 -0.36 -10.90
N TRP A 10 -24.22 0.40 -11.83
CA TRP A 10 -22.86 0.19 -12.33
C TRP A 10 -21.87 1.16 -11.69
N VAL A 11 -20.67 0.68 -11.39
CA VAL A 11 -19.60 1.40 -10.68
C VAL A 11 -18.24 1.05 -11.27
N VAL A 12 -17.25 1.94 -11.09
CA VAL A 12 -15.86 1.63 -11.44
C VAL A 12 -15.37 0.51 -10.54
N ASN A 13 -14.70 -0.49 -11.10
CA ASN A 13 -14.21 -1.63 -10.36
C ASN A 13 -12.86 -1.31 -9.72
N ASP A 14 -12.80 -1.26 -8.39
CA ASP A 14 -11.57 -0.92 -7.65
C ASP A 14 -10.44 -1.94 -7.85
N LEU A 15 -10.76 -3.18 -8.23
CA LEU A 15 -9.74 -4.17 -8.59
C LEU A 15 -9.18 -4.00 -10.00
N CYS A 16 -9.80 -3.16 -10.82
CA CYS A 16 -9.32 -2.89 -12.16
C CYS A 16 -8.33 -1.72 -12.13
N ARG A 17 -7.04 -2.04 -12.00
CA ARG A 17 -5.99 -1.02 -12.16
C ARG A 17 -5.71 -0.80 -13.64
N VAL A 18 -6.01 0.41 -14.12
CA VAL A 18 -5.63 0.83 -15.46
C VAL A 18 -4.31 1.59 -15.38
N ILE A 19 -3.32 1.09 -16.11
CA ILE A 19 -2.01 1.75 -16.22
C ILE A 19 -1.81 2.32 -17.62
N VAL A 20 -1.04 3.41 -17.68
CA VAL A 20 -0.44 3.93 -18.91
C VAL A 20 1.06 3.84 -18.74
N GLY A 21 1.75 3.26 -19.71
CA GLY A 21 3.20 3.08 -19.62
C GLY A 21 3.88 3.17 -20.96
N PHE A 22 5.20 3.04 -20.96
CA PHE A 22 5.99 2.97 -22.18
C PHE A 22 7.12 1.94 -22.05
N ARG A 23 7.53 1.41 -23.20
CA ARG A 23 8.71 0.55 -23.31
C ARG A 23 9.87 1.34 -23.87
N ASN A 24 10.98 1.39 -23.14
CA ASN A 24 12.24 1.87 -23.70
C ASN A 24 12.88 0.76 -24.54
N TYR A 25 12.83 0.91 -25.86
CA TYR A 25 13.62 0.10 -26.77
C TYR A 25 15.05 0.65 -26.78
N THR A 26 15.88 0.19 -25.85
CA THR A 26 17.33 0.27 -26.03
C THR A 26 17.76 -0.80 -27.04
N ILE A 27 18.93 -0.62 -27.65
CA ILE A 27 19.45 -1.41 -28.78
C ILE A 27 19.73 -2.89 -28.38
N HIS A 28 19.52 -3.25 -27.10
CA HIS A 28 19.62 -4.60 -26.59
C HIS A 28 18.22 -5.11 -26.19
N ALA A 29 17.64 -5.94 -27.05
CA ALA A 29 16.27 -6.47 -26.95
C ALA A 29 15.96 -7.28 -25.66
N THR A 30 16.96 -7.59 -24.84
CA THR A 30 16.84 -8.45 -23.66
C THR A 30 16.65 -7.70 -22.33
N ARG A 31 16.69 -6.36 -22.31
CA ARG A 31 16.47 -5.54 -21.09
C ARG A 31 15.59 -4.31 -21.34
N SER A 32 14.41 -4.50 -21.93
CA SER A 32 13.44 -3.40 -22.03
C SER A 32 13.01 -2.97 -20.62
N LYS A 33 13.39 -1.76 -20.19
CA LYS A 33 12.83 -1.15 -18.98
C LYS A 33 11.38 -0.78 -19.27
N TYR A 34 10.47 -1.40 -18.54
CA TYR A 34 9.05 -1.10 -18.51
C TYR A 34 8.81 -0.01 -17.48
N VAL A 35 8.18 1.09 -17.88
CA VAL A 35 7.75 2.13 -16.95
C VAL A 35 6.25 2.31 -17.13
N SER A 36 5.50 2.24 -16.05
CA SER A 36 4.05 2.38 -16.06
C SER A 36 3.55 3.15 -14.85
N PHE A 37 2.44 3.84 -15.06
CA PHE A 37 1.79 4.71 -14.09
C PHE A 37 0.31 4.31 -14.02
N ALA A 38 -0.24 4.13 -12.84
CA ALA A 38 -1.67 3.92 -12.68
C ALA A 38 -2.43 5.23 -12.89
N ILE A 39 -3.51 5.21 -13.67
CA ILE A 39 -4.28 6.43 -13.99
C ILE A 39 -4.90 7.04 -12.73
N ALA A 40 -5.39 6.22 -11.81
CA ALA A 40 -5.98 6.66 -10.55
C ALA A 40 -4.94 7.38 -9.66
N GLU A 41 -3.69 6.89 -9.64
CA GLU A 41 -2.63 7.43 -8.78
C GLU A 41 -1.92 8.63 -9.42
N GLN A 42 -1.79 8.66 -10.74
CA GLN A 42 -1.04 9.69 -11.47
C GLN A 42 -1.77 10.15 -12.74
N PRO A 43 -2.93 10.80 -12.59
CA PRO A 43 -3.77 11.19 -13.71
C PRO A 43 -3.08 12.19 -14.65
N GLN A 44 -2.28 13.12 -14.10
CA GLN A 44 -1.56 14.12 -14.90
C GLN A 44 -0.42 13.50 -15.72
N MET A 45 0.36 12.57 -15.13
CA MET A 45 1.42 11.85 -15.86
C MET A 45 0.83 10.99 -16.98
N CYS A 46 -0.26 10.27 -16.70
CA CYS A 46 -0.94 9.44 -17.69
C CYS A 46 -1.50 10.29 -18.84
N ASP A 47 -2.16 11.42 -18.54
CA ASP A 47 -2.66 12.36 -19.55
C ASP A 47 -1.50 12.96 -20.38
N LEU A 48 -0.41 13.36 -19.73
CA LEU A 48 0.79 13.86 -20.40
C LEU A 48 1.36 12.83 -21.37
N LEU A 49 1.56 11.58 -20.94
CA LEU A 49 2.02 10.47 -21.80
C LEU A 49 1.09 10.23 -22.99
N ILE A 50 -0.23 10.23 -22.76
CA ILE A 50 -1.23 10.03 -23.81
C ILE A 50 -1.17 11.19 -24.82
N ARG A 51 -1.11 12.44 -24.36
CA ARG A 51 -1.06 13.61 -25.26
C ARG A 51 0.24 13.72 -26.04
N LEU A 52 1.38 13.50 -25.38
CA LEU A 52 2.69 13.46 -26.02
C LEU A 52 2.75 12.36 -27.07
N SER A 53 2.31 11.14 -26.72
CA SER A 53 2.32 10.01 -27.64
C SER A 53 1.34 10.14 -28.80
N ARG A 54 0.40 11.08 -28.76
CA ARG A 54 -0.53 11.41 -29.86
C ARG A 54 -0.10 12.65 -30.65
N GLY A 55 0.97 13.34 -30.25
CA GLY A 55 1.35 14.62 -30.82
C GLY A 55 0.29 15.70 -30.62
N LYS A 56 -0.51 15.63 -29.55
CA LYS A 56 -1.60 16.57 -29.24
C LYS A 56 -1.17 17.69 -28.29
N LEU A 57 0.11 17.80 -27.98
CA LEU A 57 0.67 18.81 -27.09
C LEU A 57 1.55 19.77 -27.90
N ASP A 58 1.25 21.06 -27.86
CA ASP A 58 2.15 22.13 -28.29
C ASP A 58 2.95 22.71 -27.11
N ASP A 59 3.89 23.62 -27.40
CA ASP A 59 4.78 24.21 -26.38
C ASP A 59 4.01 24.98 -25.30
N ARG A 60 2.91 25.66 -25.67
CA ARG A 60 2.08 26.43 -24.73
C ARG A 60 1.31 25.50 -23.80
N GLN A 61 0.75 24.43 -24.33
CA GLN A 61 0.04 23.41 -23.56
C GLN A 61 0.99 22.61 -22.68
N ALA A 62 2.21 22.33 -23.15
CA ALA A 62 3.24 21.66 -22.37
C ALA A 62 3.63 22.49 -21.13
N ALA A 63 3.73 23.81 -21.27
CA ALA A 63 4.05 24.72 -20.16
C ALA A 63 3.01 24.73 -19.03
N ALA A 64 1.80 24.22 -19.25
CA ALA A 64 0.77 24.11 -18.22
C ALA A 64 0.94 22.90 -17.28
N TYR A 65 1.79 21.92 -17.64
CA TYR A 65 2.09 20.78 -16.78
C TYR A 65 3.20 21.12 -15.79
N PRO A 66 3.18 20.55 -14.58
CA PRO A 66 4.28 20.68 -13.63
C PRO A 66 5.62 20.25 -14.24
N ALA A 67 6.67 21.05 -14.02
CA ALA A 67 7.99 20.82 -14.61
C ALA A 67 8.59 19.44 -14.24
N HIS A 68 8.32 18.97 -13.01
CA HIS A 68 8.81 17.69 -12.52
C HIS A 68 8.34 16.49 -13.36
N LEU A 69 7.19 16.57 -14.03
CA LEU A 69 6.69 15.47 -14.87
C LEU A 69 7.57 15.29 -16.10
N PHE A 70 8.04 16.39 -16.70
CA PHE A 70 8.95 16.33 -17.83
C PHE A 70 10.33 15.84 -17.43
N GLU A 71 10.85 16.31 -16.28
CA GLU A 71 12.11 15.83 -15.71
C GLU A 71 12.08 14.32 -15.52
N GLN A 72 11.01 13.80 -14.92
CA GLN A 72 10.81 12.37 -14.73
C GLN A 72 10.76 11.60 -16.07
N LEU A 73 10.05 12.12 -17.07
CA LEU A 73 10.01 11.51 -18.39
C LEU A 73 11.36 11.55 -19.12
N ILE A 74 12.20 12.55 -18.86
CA ILE A 74 13.57 12.64 -19.36
C ILE A 74 14.45 11.61 -18.66
N ASP A 75 14.38 11.52 -17.33
CA ASP A 75 15.17 10.57 -16.53
C ASP A 75 14.83 9.12 -16.86
N TYR A 76 13.55 8.83 -17.07
CA TYR A 76 13.12 7.53 -17.56
C TYR A 76 13.39 7.34 -19.05
N GLY A 77 13.96 8.30 -19.77
CA GLY A 77 14.34 8.17 -21.18
C GLY A 77 13.18 8.13 -22.17
N PHE A 78 11.96 8.45 -21.73
CA PHE A 78 10.79 8.64 -22.59
C PHE A 78 10.94 9.87 -23.47
N LEU A 79 11.40 10.97 -22.89
CA LEU A 79 11.77 12.19 -23.60
C LEU A 79 13.28 12.21 -23.81
N ARG A 80 13.71 12.52 -25.03
CA ARG A 80 15.14 12.67 -25.35
C ARG A 80 15.39 14.00 -26.03
N SER A 81 16.52 14.63 -25.67
CA SER A 81 16.94 15.88 -26.30
C SER A 81 17.20 15.66 -27.80
N THR A 82 16.80 16.64 -28.60
CA THR A 82 17.12 16.73 -30.02
C THR A 82 18.54 17.28 -30.28
N GLN A 83 19.17 17.85 -29.25
CA GLN A 83 20.55 18.33 -29.33
C GLN A 83 21.51 17.14 -29.53
N GLY A 84 22.51 17.30 -30.39
CA GLY A 84 23.46 16.25 -30.72
C GLY A 84 22.99 15.18 -31.72
N LEU A 85 21.71 15.19 -32.15
CA LEU A 85 21.27 14.30 -33.23
C LEU A 85 21.78 14.80 -34.58
N ALA A 86 22.61 13.99 -35.26
CA ALA A 86 23.05 14.26 -36.63
C ALA A 86 21.85 14.35 -37.59
N PRO A 87 21.92 15.15 -38.68
CA PRO A 87 20.80 15.31 -39.62
C PRO A 87 20.23 13.99 -40.15
N ARG A 88 21.10 13.02 -40.48
CA ARG A 88 20.70 11.67 -40.90
C ARG A 88 19.96 10.89 -39.80
N GLN A 89 20.37 11.04 -38.54
CA GLN A 89 19.69 10.41 -37.40
C GLN A 89 18.32 11.06 -37.13
N ARG A 90 18.23 12.39 -37.27
CA ARG A 90 16.94 13.10 -37.22
C ARG A 90 16.01 12.58 -38.30
N PHE A 91 16.47 12.50 -39.55
CA PHE A 91 15.67 11.99 -40.66
C PHE A 91 15.24 10.53 -40.46
N LYS A 92 16.16 9.64 -40.05
CA LYS A 92 15.85 8.23 -39.78
C LYS A 92 14.83 8.07 -38.66
N ARG A 93 14.95 8.84 -37.56
CA ARG A 93 13.97 8.84 -36.45
C ARG A 93 12.64 9.44 -36.86
N TYR A 94 12.68 10.49 -37.68
CA TYR A 94 11.49 11.07 -38.30
C TYR A 94 10.76 9.98 -39.08
N PHE A 95 11.44 9.23 -39.95
CA PHE A 95 10.84 8.16 -40.75
C PHE A 95 10.38 6.93 -39.93
N SER A 96 11.16 6.47 -38.95
CA SER A 96 10.78 5.31 -38.12
C SER A 96 9.56 5.60 -37.24
N LEU A 97 9.40 6.86 -36.81
CA LEU A 97 8.24 7.32 -36.04
C LEU A 97 7.09 7.83 -36.94
N LEU A 98 7.35 8.18 -38.20
CA LEU A 98 6.34 8.52 -39.21
C LEU A 98 5.55 7.28 -39.67
N ASN A 99 6.15 6.08 -39.65
CA ASN A 99 5.38 4.82 -39.76
C ASN A 99 4.40 4.61 -38.58
N ALA A 100 4.51 5.40 -37.51
CA ALA A 100 3.53 5.53 -36.43
C ALA A 100 2.88 6.94 -36.35
N GLY A 101 3.21 7.86 -37.28
CA GLY A 101 2.65 9.20 -37.47
C GLY A 101 3.12 10.34 -36.54
N ARG A 102 4.21 10.21 -35.75
CA ARG A 102 4.35 11.08 -34.53
C ARG A 102 5.76 11.48 -34.08
N PHE A 103 6.44 12.32 -34.85
CA PHE A 103 7.55 13.11 -34.33
C PHE A 103 7.10 14.56 -34.08
N ARG A 104 6.61 14.85 -32.86
CA ARG A 104 6.50 16.23 -32.37
C ARG A 104 7.52 16.43 -31.26
N SER A 105 8.32 17.48 -31.39
CA SER A 105 9.18 17.93 -30.30
C SER A 105 8.45 18.96 -29.45
N ILE A 106 8.67 18.93 -28.16
CA ILE A 106 8.20 19.94 -27.20
C ILE A 106 9.40 20.74 -26.66
N LEU A 107 9.18 22.03 -26.39
CA LEU A 107 10.15 22.87 -25.70
C LEU A 107 10.00 22.70 -24.18
N PHE A 108 11.10 22.38 -23.49
CA PHE A 108 11.16 22.31 -22.03
C PHE A 108 12.49 22.87 -21.55
N LYS A 109 12.45 23.85 -20.64
CA LYS A 109 13.64 24.58 -20.13
C LYS A 109 14.62 25.04 -21.23
N GLY A 110 14.10 25.53 -22.36
CA GLY A 110 14.92 26.02 -23.48
C GLY A 110 15.49 24.93 -24.41
N HIS A 111 15.23 23.65 -24.14
CA HIS A 111 15.67 22.53 -24.97
C HIS A 111 14.48 21.82 -25.64
N ARG A 112 14.67 21.34 -26.88
CA ARG A 112 13.66 20.55 -27.59
C ARG A 112 13.83 19.06 -27.31
N TYR A 113 12.75 18.42 -26.87
CA TYR A 113 12.68 17.00 -26.58
C TYR A 113 11.67 16.30 -27.49
N TYR A 114 11.91 15.05 -27.85
CA TYR A 114 10.97 14.21 -28.60
C TYR A 114 10.67 12.91 -27.83
N VAL A 115 9.51 12.32 -28.14
CA VAL A 115 9.10 11.02 -27.60
C VAL A 115 9.92 9.90 -28.24
N ALA A 116 10.67 9.17 -27.42
CA ALA A 116 11.56 8.09 -27.86
C ALA A 116 10.94 6.69 -27.73
N SER A 117 9.77 6.57 -27.11
CA SER A 117 9.20 5.29 -26.67
C SER A 117 7.72 5.17 -26.99
N MET A 118 7.28 3.94 -27.21
CA MET A 118 5.88 3.63 -27.51
C MET A 118 5.05 3.61 -26.23
N VAL A 119 3.95 4.36 -26.19
CA VAL A 119 3.01 4.38 -25.06
C VAL A 119 1.93 3.33 -25.25
N PHE A 120 1.71 2.54 -24.20
CA PHE A 120 0.64 1.56 -24.11
C PHE A 120 -0.26 1.87 -22.92
N MET A 121 -1.45 1.29 -22.94
CA MET A 121 -2.40 1.24 -21.84
C MET A 121 -2.66 -0.22 -21.52
N ALA A 122 -2.54 -0.60 -20.24
CA ALA A 122 -2.82 -1.95 -19.80
C ALA A 122 -3.88 -1.98 -18.69
N PHE A 123 -4.61 -3.09 -18.64
CA PHE A 123 -5.66 -3.34 -17.66
C PHE A 123 -5.24 -4.54 -16.81
N TYR A 124 -5.00 -4.30 -15.52
CA TYR A 124 -4.92 -5.36 -14.52
C TYR A 124 -6.30 -5.54 -13.93
N SER A 125 -6.93 -6.66 -14.23
CA SER A 125 -8.25 -6.94 -13.71
C SER A 125 -8.41 -8.42 -13.40
N GLN A 126 -9.35 -8.68 -12.48
CA GLN A 126 -9.73 -10.03 -12.12
C GLN A 126 -10.77 -10.54 -13.13
N ARG A 127 -10.59 -11.76 -13.64
CA ARG A 127 -11.60 -12.42 -14.48
C ARG A 127 -12.07 -13.71 -13.82
N GLY A 128 -13.35 -13.76 -13.46
CA GLY A 128 -13.92 -14.90 -12.76
C GLY A 128 -13.22 -15.10 -11.41
N ASN A 129 -12.85 -16.35 -11.11
CA ASN A 129 -12.15 -16.73 -9.88
C ASN A 129 -10.63 -16.90 -10.12
N ASP A 130 -10.00 -16.03 -10.90
CA ASP A 130 -8.56 -16.04 -11.16
C ASP A 130 -7.84 -14.92 -10.39
N TYR A 131 -6.51 -14.92 -10.34
CA TYR A 131 -5.71 -13.80 -9.83
C TYR A 131 -5.77 -12.58 -10.75
N LEU A 132 -5.42 -11.41 -10.23
CA LEU A 132 -5.22 -10.22 -11.04
C LEU A 132 -4.16 -10.51 -12.11
N ARG A 133 -4.52 -10.27 -13.37
CA ARG A 133 -3.63 -10.47 -14.52
C ARG A 133 -3.69 -9.25 -15.43
N GLU A 134 -2.56 -8.98 -16.08
CA GLU A 134 -2.52 -8.07 -17.21
C GLU A 134 -3.34 -8.68 -18.35
N THR A 135 -4.50 -8.10 -18.66
CA THR A 135 -5.44 -8.71 -19.60
C THR A 135 -5.23 -8.24 -21.04
N VAL A 136 -4.91 -6.96 -21.25
CA VAL A 136 -4.74 -6.39 -22.59
C VAL A 136 -3.80 -5.18 -22.56
N VAL A 137 -2.84 -5.18 -23.50
CA VAL A 137 -2.01 -4.02 -23.85
C VAL A 137 -2.57 -3.38 -25.11
N LEU A 138 -3.17 -2.20 -24.98
CA LEU A 138 -3.59 -1.39 -26.12
C LEU A 138 -2.55 -0.33 -26.40
N PRO A 139 -2.38 0.07 -27.67
CA PRO A 139 -1.72 1.34 -27.92
C PRO A 139 -2.54 2.47 -27.32
N ALA A 140 -1.92 3.31 -26.47
CA ALA A 140 -2.62 4.39 -25.75
C ALA A 140 -3.24 5.45 -26.70
N TRP A 141 -2.92 5.37 -27.99
CA TRP A 141 -3.46 6.20 -29.05
C TRP A 141 -4.73 5.71 -29.71
N ALA A 142 -5.36 4.64 -29.22
CA ALA A 142 -6.73 4.29 -29.59
C ALA A 142 -7.71 5.36 -29.06
N GLY A 143 -7.80 6.49 -29.76
CA GLY A 143 -8.28 7.79 -29.28
C GLY A 143 -9.53 7.73 -28.41
N ARG A 144 -10.69 7.41 -29.02
CA ARG A 144 -11.99 7.44 -28.33
C ARG A 144 -12.08 6.49 -27.15
N PHE A 145 -11.41 5.33 -27.21
CA PHE A 145 -11.45 4.34 -26.13
C PHE A 145 -10.60 4.79 -24.94
N ALA A 146 -9.32 5.11 -25.18
CA ALA A 146 -8.40 5.52 -24.13
C ALA A 146 -8.85 6.82 -23.43
N ASP A 147 -9.40 7.78 -24.18
CA ASP A 147 -9.92 9.03 -23.58
C ASP A 147 -11.11 8.75 -22.66
N LYS A 148 -12.02 7.84 -23.06
CA LYS A 148 -13.13 7.44 -22.21
C LYS A 148 -12.68 6.64 -20.99
N VAL A 149 -11.66 5.79 -21.12
CA VAL A 149 -11.09 5.05 -19.98
C VAL A 149 -10.47 6.00 -18.96
N VAL A 150 -9.68 6.97 -19.40
CA VAL A 150 -9.10 8.00 -18.52
C VAL A 150 -10.20 8.78 -17.80
N ASP A 151 -11.23 9.22 -18.54
CA ASP A 151 -12.39 9.92 -18.00
C ASP A 151 -13.10 9.08 -16.92
N ILE A 152 -13.39 7.81 -17.21
CA ILE A 152 -14.04 6.89 -16.26
C ILE A 152 -13.19 6.67 -15.00
N VAL A 153 -11.88 6.44 -15.14
CA VAL A 153 -11.01 6.19 -13.97
C VAL A 153 -10.89 7.44 -13.10
N ARG A 154 -10.85 8.64 -13.70
CA ARG A 154 -10.68 9.90 -12.96
C ARG A 154 -11.96 10.40 -12.32
N ASN A 155 -13.07 10.27 -13.03
CA ASN A 155 -14.32 10.94 -12.67
C ASN A 155 -15.43 9.97 -12.27
N GLY A 156 -15.16 8.66 -12.33
CA GLY A 156 -16.20 7.64 -12.25
C GLY A 156 -17.09 7.62 -13.50
N ILE A 157 -18.17 6.83 -13.44
CA ILE A 157 -19.23 6.86 -14.45
C ILE A 157 -20.56 6.51 -13.80
N SER A 158 -21.59 7.31 -14.06
CA SER A 158 -22.95 6.98 -13.62
C SER A 158 -23.54 5.86 -14.48
N GLU A 159 -24.51 5.11 -13.94
CA GLU A 159 -25.20 4.06 -14.69
C GLU A 159 -25.81 4.61 -16.00
N ALA A 160 -26.52 5.75 -15.93
CA ALA A 160 -27.11 6.37 -17.11
C ALA A 160 -26.05 6.74 -18.16
N ALA A 161 -24.92 7.31 -17.74
CA ALA A 161 -23.83 7.66 -18.64
C ALA A 161 -23.16 6.42 -19.25
N PHE A 162 -23.03 5.33 -18.49
CA PHE A 162 -22.48 4.07 -18.95
C PHE A 162 -23.40 3.37 -19.97
N LEU A 163 -24.70 3.33 -19.70
CA LEU A 163 -25.70 2.76 -20.59
C LEU A 163 -25.86 3.56 -21.89
N ALA A 164 -25.62 4.87 -21.85
CA ALA A 164 -25.60 5.76 -23.02
C ALA A 164 -24.35 5.58 -23.91
N LEU A 165 -23.31 4.84 -23.46
CA LEU A 165 -22.14 4.58 -24.30
C LEU A 165 -22.51 3.68 -25.49
N PRO A 166 -21.86 3.86 -26.66
CA PRO A 166 -22.03 2.95 -27.79
C PRO A 166 -21.78 1.50 -27.37
N ALA A 167 -22.62 0.55 -27.82
CA ALA A 167 -22.58 -0.84 -27.39
C ALA A 167 -21.18 -1.48 -27.50
N ARG A 168 -20.43 -1.15 -28.57
CA ARG A 168 -19.05 -1.61 -28.77
C ARG A 168 -18.06 -1.06 -27.71
N LEU A 169 -18.24 0.18 -27.27
CA LEU A 169 -17.41 0.80 -26.24
C LEU A 169 -17.75 0.22 -24.85
N ARG A 170 -19.05 0.13 -24.56
CA ARG A 170 -19.58 -0.50 -23.34
C ARG A 170 -19.06 -1.93 -23.18
N GLY A 171 -19.27 -2.78 -24.18
CA GLY A 171 -18.80 -4.17 -24.14
C GLY A 171 -17.27 -4.31 -24.02
N ARG A 172 -16.48 -3.34 -24.47
CA ARG A 172 -15.03 -3.32 -24.22
C ARG A 172 -14.70 -2.95 -22.77
N ILE A 173 -15.33 -1.91 -22.23
CA ILE A 173 -15.14 -1.48 -20.83
C ILE A 173 -15.49 -2.63 -19.88
N GLU A 174 -16.60 -3.31 -20.10
CA GLU A 174 -17.02 -4.50 -19.34
C GLU A 174 -16.03 -5.66 -19.50
N LYS A 175 -15.62 -5.97 -20.74
CA LYS A 175 -14.66 -7.06 -21.03
C LYS A 175 -13.32 -6.85 -20.33
N HIS A 176 -12.89 -5.61 -20.11
CA HIS A 176 -11.67 -5.29 -19.38
C HIS A 176 -11.89 -5.19 -17.88
N GLY A 177 -13.14 -5.27 -17.41
CA GLY A 177 -13.49 -5.24 -16.00
C GLY A 177 -13.39 -3.86 -15.37
N LEU A 178 -13.32 -2.79 -16.17
CA LEU A 178 -13.18 -1.41 -15.65
C LEU A 178 -14.44 -0.94 -14.93
N VAL A 179 -15.61 -1.38 -15.39
CA VAL A 179 -16.90 -1.11 -14.74
C VAL A 179 -17.54 -2.46 -14.44
N THR A 180 -18.10 -2.59 -13.25
CA THR A 180 -18.78 -3.78 -12.76
C THR A 180 -20.11 -3.39 -12.11
N PRO A 181 -21.12 -4.28 -12.03
CA PRO A 181 -22.27 -4.04 -11.18
C PRO A 181 -21.85 -3.86 -9.72
N GLU A 182 -22.44 -2.92 -8.99
CA GLU A 182 -22.11 -2.56 -7.61
C GLU A 182 -22.19 -3.76 -6.65
N HIS A 183 -23.17 -4.64 -6.84
CA HIS A 183 -23.30 -5.88 -6.06
C HIS A 183 -22.16 -6.90 -6.30
N ARG A 184 -21.34 -6.69 -7.34
CA ARG A 184 -20.15 -7.49 -7.66
C ARG A 184 -18.84 -6.78 -7.34
N GLN A 185 -18.88 -5.51 -6.93
CA GLN A 185 -17.68 -4.80 -6.52
C GLN A 185 -17.21 -5.40 -5.19
N PRO A 186 -15.97 -5.91 -5.12
CA PRO A 186 -15.40 -6.32 -3.85
C PRO A 186 -14.98 -5.05 -3.13
N TYR A 187 -15.83 -4.61 -2.20
CA TYR A 187 -15.52 -3.50 -1.33
C TYR A 187 -14.50 -3.96 -0.29
N LEU A 188 -13.22 -3.67 -0.51
CA LEU A 188 -12.15 -3.94 0.46
C LEU A 188 -12.41 -3.24 1.78
N GLU A 189 -13.06 -2.07 1.75
CA GLU A 189 -13.44 -1.30 2.93
C GLU A 189 -14.49 -2.04 3.79
N ARG A 190 -15.39 -2.81 3.16
CA ARG A 190 -16.40 -3.60 3.89
C ARG A 190 -15.77 -4.73 4.68
N PHE A 191 -14.61 -5.22 4.26
CA PHE A 191 -13.87 -6.25 5.00
C PHE A 191 -13.73 -5.86 6.46
N PHE A 192 -13.39 -4.61 6.77
CA PHE A 192 -13.12 -4.23 8.15
C PHE A 192 -14.37 -4.23 9.02
N ALA A 193 -15.48 -3.71 8.51
CA ALA A 193 -16.76 -3.73 9.23
C ALA A 193 -17.36 -5.15 9.37
N GLU A 194 -17.06 -6.06 8.45
CA GLU A 194 -17.61 -7.43 8.42
C GLU A 194 -16.71 -8.46 9.12
N HIS A 195 -15.40 -8.32 8.98
CA HIS A 195 -14.40 -9.31 9.40
C HIS A 195 -13.34 -8.76 10.35
N GLY A 196 -13.19 -7.43 10.46
CA GLY A 196 -12.29 -6.74 11.38
C GLY A 196 -12.95 -6.30 12.69
N ARG A 197 -14.14 -6.83 13.01
CA ARG A 197 -14.85 -6.52 14.26
C ARG A 197 -14.03 -6.96 15.47
N LEU A 198 -14.04 -6.13 16.50
CA LEU A 198 -13.40 -6.42 17.78
C LEU A 198 -14.25 -7.43 18.57
N ASP A 199 -13.93 -8.70 18.44
CA ASP A 199 -14.54 -9.81 19.15
C ASP A 199 -13.49 -10.86 19.56
N GLU A 200 -13.89 -11.90 20.29
CA GLU A 200 -12.99 -12.98 20.71
C GLU A 200 -12.36 -13.70 19.50
N ALA A 201 -13.09 -13.84 18.39
CA ALA A 201 -12.56 -14.47 17.19
C ALA A 201 -11.42 -13.64 16.56
N LEU A 202 -11.45 -12.31 16.71
CA LEU A 202 -10.31 -11.47 16.34
C LEU A 202 -9.14 -11.64 17.33
N LEU A 203 -9.41 -11.78 18.63
CA LEU A 203 -8.34 -12.04 19.62
C LEU A 203 -7.65 -13.39 19.38
N ASP A 204 -8.39 -14.40 18.92
CA ASP A 204 -7.85 -15.71 18.56
C ASP A 204 -6.85 -15.66 17.39
N GLU A 205 -6.95 -14.64 16.52
CA GLU A 205 -6.03 -14.42 15.40
C GLU A 205 -4.68 -13.84 15.82
N VAL A 206 -4.55 -13.37 17.07
CA VAL A 206 -3.28 -12.94 17.65
C VAL A 206 -2.37 -14.18 17.80
N PRO A 207 -1.15 -14.15 17.21
CA PRO A 207 -0.21 -15.27 17.32
C PRO A 207 0.02 -15.67 18.78
N ALA A 208 0.17 -16.98 19.03
CA ALA A 208 0.27 -17.53 20.39
C ALA A 208 1.34 -16.82 21.22
N PHE A 209 2.48 -16.50 20.62
CA PHE A 209 3.55 -15.80 21.30
C PHE A 209 3.19 -14.36 21.69
N TYR A 210 2.26 -13.67 21.02
CA TYR A 210 1.83 -12.33 21.43
C TYR A 210 0.63 -12.33 22.38
N ARG A 211 -0.01 -13.48 22.61
CA ARG A 211 -1.17 -13.54 23.51
C ARG A 211 -0.85 -13.11 24.93
N HIS A 212 0.37 -13.33 25.40
CA HIS A 212 0.81 -12.83 26.73
C HIS A 212 1.09 -11.32 26.76
N HIS A 213 1.25 -10.69 25.60
CA HIS A 213 1.35 -9.23 25.46
C HIS A 213 -0.01 -8.55 25.31
N LEU A 214 -1.08 -9.31 25.09
CA LEU A 214 -2.43 -8.76 25.24
C LEU A 214 -2.61 -8.36 26.70
N ALA A 215 -3.09 -7.14 26.91
CA ALA A 215 -3.44 -6.69 28.24
C ALA A 215 -4.48 -7.66 28.82
N ALA A 216 -4.09 -8.41 29.84
CA ALA A 216 -4.98 -9.33 30.52
C ALA A 216 -5.90 -8.55 31.46
N VAL A 217 -7.11 -9.08 31.67
CA VAL A 217 -7.96 -8.65 32.79
C VAL A 217 -7.36 -9.27 34.06
N SER A 218 -6.31 -8.65 34.59
CA SER A 218 -5.51 -9.13 35.72
C SER A 218 -5.65 -8.25 36.96
N ALA A 219 -6.02 -6.98 36.79
CA ALA A 219 -6.30 -6.07 37.88
C ALA A 219 -7.74 -6.27 38.38
N PRO A 220 -8.02 -5.87 39.63
CA PRO A 220 -9.40 -5.66 40.08
C PRO A 220 -10.19 -4.83 39.06
N ILE A 221 -11.45 -5.19 38.79
CA ILE A 221 -12.20 -4.59 37.68
C ILE A 221 -12.40 -3.07 37.88
N ASP A 222 -12.45 -2.63 39.13
CA ASP A 222 -12.50 -1.23 39.58
C ASP A 222 -11.19 -0.46 39.37
N ALA A 223 -10.10 -1.10 38.94
CA ALA A 223 -8.86 -0.43 38.54
C ALA A 223 -8.89 0.09 37.09
N TYR A 224 -9.73 -0.50 36.22
CA TYR A 224 -9.80 -0.10 34.81
C TYR A 224 -10.48 1.26 34.63
N ARG A 225 -9.95 2.06 33.71
CA ARG A 225 -10.45 3.38 33.34
C ARG A 225 -10.66 3.45 31.83
N LEU A 226 -11.63 4.27 31.42
CA LEU A 226 -11.80 4.63 30.02
C LEU A 226 -10.58 5.44 29.55
N ASN A 227 -10.01 5.05 28.41
CA ASN A 227 -8.96 5.82 27.76
C ASN A 227 -9.53 7.22 27.41
N ASP A 228 -8.83 8.28 27.81
CA ASP A 228 -9.27 9.66 27.59
C ASP A 228 -9.02 10.15 26.15
N LYS A 229 -8.30 9.35 25.34
CA LYS A 229 -7.98 9.63 23.93
C LYS A 229 -8.75 8.72 22.97
N LEU A 230 -10.07 8.77 23.11
CA LEU A 230 -11.04 8.09 22.25
C LEU A 230 -11.80 9.11 21.40
N PHE A 231 -11.92 8.81 20.11
CA PHE A 231 -12.52 9.72 19.13
C PHE A 231 -13.57 8.96 18.31
N PHE A 232 -14.81 9.46 18.24
CA PHE A 232 -15.88 8.80 17.46
C PHE A 232 -15.93 9.26 16.01
N SER A 233 -15.09 10.24 15.64
CA SER A 233 -14.92 10.73 14.29
C SER A 233 -13.48 11.17 14.07
N SER A 234 -13.03 11.11 12.82
CA SER A 234 -11.77 11.70 12.38
C SER A 234 -11.72 13.21 12.64
N ALA A 235 -12.87 13.88 12.64
CA ALA A 235 -13.01 15.29 12.96
C ALA A 235 -12.54 15.63 14.39
N GLU A 236 -12.68 14.70 15.34
CA GLU A 236 -12.18 14.84 16.71
C GLU A 236 -10.67 14.58 16.83
N LEU A 237 -10.03 13.98 15.82
CA LEU A 237 -8.57 13.85 15.78
C LEU A 237 -7.96 15.25 15.54
N GLY A 238 -7.00 15.65 16.37
CA GLY A 238 -6.16 16.82 16.10
C GLY A 238 -5.17 16.57 14.95
N ASP A 239 -4.59 17.65 14.40
CA ASP A 239 -3.72 17.60 13.22
C ASP A 239 -2.56 16.62 13.35
N THR A 240 -1.94 16.54 14.53
CA THR A 240 -0.84 15.62 14.81
C THR A 240 -1.24 14.14 14.64
N LEU A 241 -2.43 13.75 15.12
CA LEU A 241 -2.90 12.37 14.99
C LEU A 241 -3.39 12.09 13.57
N ARG A 242 -4.04 13.06 12.92
CA ARG A 242 -4.42 12.94 11.51
C ARG A 242 -3.20 12.74 10.61
N GLY A 243 -2.09 13.42 10.90
CA GLY A 243 -0.84 13.27 10.17
C GLY A 243 -0.22 11.87 10.24
N GLN A 244 -0.66 11.01 11.17
CA GLN A 244 -0.25 9.59 11.22
C GLN A 244 -0.99 8.72 10.20
N ILE A 245 -2.08 9.22 9.61
CA ILE A 245 -2.95 8.50 8.68
C ILE A 245 -2.65 8.99 7.27
N PRO A 246 -1.92 8.23 6.43
CA PRO A 246 -1.45 8.74 5.14
C PRO A 246 -2.57 9.04 4.14
N ASN A 247 -3.71 8.36 4.26
CA ASN A 247 -4.90 8.56 3.44
C ASN A 247 -6.15 8.56 4.33
N LEU A 248 -6.52 9.75 4.83
CA LEU A 248 -7.64 9.91 5.75
C LEU A 248 -8.98 9.57 5.10
N ASP A 249 -9.19 9.96 3.84
CA ASP A 249 -10.43 9.69 3.10
C ASP A 249 -10.71 8.19 2.96
N TRP A 250 -9.67 7.40 2.67
CA TRP A 250 -9.78 5.94 2.66
C TRP A 250 -10.05 5.37 4.05
N ALA A 251 -9.40 5.91 5.08
CA ALA A 251 -9.59 5.42 6.44
C ALA A 251 -11.02 5.71 6.93
N GLU A 252 -11.60 6.86 6.56
CA GLU A 252 -13.02 7.18 6.80
C GLU A 252 -13.98 6.30 6.00
N SER A 253 -13.64 5.94 4.75
CA SER A 253 -14.47 5.07 3.92
C SER A 253 -14.59 3.64 4.48
N CYS A 254 -13.61 3.22 5.29
CA CYS A 254 -13.66 1.98 6.09
C CYS A 254 -14.65 2.03 7.26
N ARG A 255 -15.23 3.21 7.57
CA ARG A 255 -16.23 3.43 8.63
C ARG A 255 -15.84 2.83 9.98
N PRO A 256 -14.66 3.19 10.55
CA PRO A 256 -14.31 2.77 11.90
C PRO A 256 -15.34 3.28 12.90
N SER A 257 -15.65 2.48 13.91
CA SER A 257 -16.59 2.86 14.97
C SER A 257 -15.98 3.84 15.97
N VAL A 258 -14.67 3.72 16.20
CA VAL A 258 -13.90 4.55 17.11
C VAL A 258 -12.43 4.56 16.68
N TRP A 259 -11.77 5.68 16.94
CA TRP A 259 -10.32 5.81 16.89
C TRP A 259 -9.78 5.87 18.31
N VAL A 260 -8.72 5.12 18.58
CA VAL A 260 -8.07 5.09 19.90
C VAL A 260 -6.61 5.49 19.75
N LYS A 261 -6.15 6.43 20.57
CA LYS A 261 -4.72 6.66 20.72
C LYS A 261 -4.16 5.65 21.72
N ASN A 262 -3.20 4.85 21.29
CA ASN A 262 -2.51 3.90 22.14
C ASN A 262 -1.76 4.67 23.25
N PRO A 263 -2.05 4.43 24.53
CA PRO A 263 -1.49 5.24 25.62
C PRO A 263 0.00 4.98 25.86
N VAL A 264 0.57 3.91 25.31
CA VAL A 264 1.99 3.54 25.45
C VAL A 264 2.81 3.96 24.24
N ARG A 265 2.29 3.70 23.03
CA ARG A 265 3.04 3.80 21.77
C ARG A 265 2.83 5.11 20.99
N ASP A 266 1.86 5.92 21.41
CA ASP A 266 1.53 7.22 20.81
C ASP A 266 1.00 7.16 19.36
N ILE A 267 0.49 6.00 18.93
CA ILE A 267 -0.14 5.79 17.61
C ILE A 267 -1.67 5.81 17.69
N VAL A 268 -2.34 6.17 16.60
CA VAL A 268 -3.80 6.10 16.46
C VAL A 268 -4.26 4.87 15.68
N SER A 269 -5.22 4.15 16.24
CA SER A 269 -5.75 2.90 15.69
C SER A 269 -7.24 2.99 15.38
N MET A 270 -7.64 2.42 14.25
CA MET A 270 -9.05 2.24 13.86
C MET A 270 -9.59 0.96 14.48
N LEU A 271 -10.78 1.03 15.10
CA LEU A 271 -11.48 -0.13 15.63
C LEU A 271 -12.92 -0.20 15.11
N TRP A 272 -13.37 -1.42 14.86
CA TRP A 272 -14.74 -1.73 14.43
C TRP A 272 -15.46 -2.46 15.54
N LEU A 273 -16.44 -1.80 16.16
CA LEU A 273 -17.22 -2.34 17.27
C LEU A 273 -18.57 -2.85 16.78
N SER A 274 -19.13 -3.83 17.46
CA SER A 274 -20.56 -4.15 17.31
C SER A 274 -21.44 -3.00 17.84
N ASP A 275 -22.70 -2.94 17.39
CA ASP A 275 -23.64 -1.93 17.90
C ASP A 275 -23.83 -2.02 19.43
N ALA A 276 -23.76 -3.22 19.99
CA ALA A 276 -23.82 -3.43 21.44
C ALA A 276 -22.61 -2.80 22.11
N GLN A 277 -21.39 -3.16 21.70
CA GLN A 277 -20.15 -2.59 22.23
C GLN A 277 -20.08 -1.06 22.06
N LEU A 278 -20.55 -0.52 20.94
CA LEU A 278 -20.58 0.92 20.72
C LEU A 278 -21.52 1.63 21.71
N ARG A 279 -22.68 1.03 22.02
CA ARG A 279 -23.57 1.55 23.09
C ARG A 279 -22.88 1.49 24.46
N GLU A 280 -22.22 0.38 24.78
CA GLU A 280 -21.47 0.24 26.03
C GLU A 280 -20.37 1.30 26.16
N LEU A 281 -19.58 1.51 25.11
CA LEU A 281 -18.51 2.50 25.09
C LEU A 281 -19.03 3.94 25.28
N ARG A 282 -20.18 4.25 24.68
CA ARG A 282 -20.84 5.55 24.86
C ARG A 282 -21.38 5.73 26.29
N ALA A 283 -21.96 4.68 26.88
CA ALA A 283 -22.44 4.72 28.26
C ALA A 283 -21.28 4.91 29.26
N LEU A 284 -20.14 4.26 29.04
CA LEU A 284 -18.91 4.49 29.81
C LEU A 284 -18.44 5.94 29.68
N ARG A 285 -18.36 6.50 28.47
CA ARG A 285 -17.95 7.90 28.25
C ARG A 285 -18.89 8.90 28.91
N ALA A 286 -20.18 8.60 28.98
CA ALA A 286 -21.18 9.42 29.64
C ALA A 286 -21.23 9.23 31.17
N GLY A 287 -20.42 8.32 31.75
CA GLY A 287 -20.46 7.99 33.17
C GLY A 287 -21.73 7.24 33.60
N GLN A 288 -22.54 6.76 32.65
CA GLN A 288 -23.79 6.04 32.88
C GLN A 288 -23.56 4.54 33.16
N ARG A 289 -22.35 4.07 32.92
CA ARG A 289 -21.92 2.69 33.13
C ARG A 289 -20.48 2.68 33.65
N GLN A 290 -20.16 1.71 34.49
CA GLN A 290 -18.83 1.42 34.99
C GLN A 290 -18.23 0.18 34.30
N PRO A 291 -16.90 0.05 34.21
CA PRO A 291 -16.25 -1.13 33.63
C PRO A 291 -16.68 -2.45 34.27
N ALA A 292 -17.01 -2.46 35.57
CA ALA A 292 -17.47 -3.63 36.31
C ALA A 292 -18.84 -4.15 35.88
N GLU A 293 -19.62 -3.36 35.14
CA GLU A 293 -20.94 -3.74 34.65
C GLU A 293 -20.90 -4.33 33.23
N LEU A 294 -19.73 -4.33 32.57
CA LEU A 294 -19.56 -4.94 31.25
C LEU A 294 -19.54 -6.46 31.37
N ASP A 295 -20.05 -7.14 30.35
CA ASP A 295 -19.83 -8.58 30.25
C ASP A 295 -18.33 -8.88 30.07
N ALA A 296 -17.90 -10.06 30.51
CA ALA A 296 -16.50 -10.44 30.54
C ALA A 296 -15.82 -10.41 29.15
N SER A 297 -16.56 -10.69 28.08
CA SER A 297 -16.00 -10.69 26.73
C SER A 297 -15.79 -9.26 26.22
N THR A 298 -16.78 -8.38 26.39
CA THR A 298 -16.65 -6.95 26.06
C THR A 298 -15.51 -6.31 26.87
N LEU A 299 -15.41 -6.60 28.16
CA LEU A 299 -14.32 -6.11 29.01
C LEU A 299 -12.95 -6.54 28.48
N ARG A 300 -12.76 -7.84 28.18
CA ARG A 300 -11.50 -8.35 27.60
C ARG A 300 -11.15 -7.65 26.28
N CYS A 301 -12.12 -7.55 25.37
CA CYS A 301 -11.93 -6.87 24.09
C CYS A 301 -11.52 -5.40 24.27
N PHE A 302 -12.17 -4.68 25.17
CA PHE A 302 -11.88 -3.27 25.44
C PHE A 302 -10.51 -3.07 26.08
N VAL A 303 -10.09 -3.96 26.97
CA VAL A 303 -8.75 -3.93 27.58
C VAL A 303 -7.67 -4.28 26.55
N ALA A 304 -7.87 -5.34 25.76
CA ALA A 304 -6.91 -5.77 24.74
C ALA A 304 -6.68 -4.73 23.63
N SER A 305 -7.69 -3.92 23.32
CA SER A 305 -7.64 -2.86 22.30
C SER A 305 -7.26 -1.48 22.85
N GLY A 306 -7.07 -1.35 24.17
CA GLY A 306 -6.72 -0.08 24.82
C GLY A 306 -7.87 0.93 24.90
N LEU A 307 -9.12 0.50 24.70
CA LEU A 307 -10.32 1.30 24.99
C LEU A 307 -10.49 1.49 26.50
N LEU A 308 -10.22 0.43 27.26
CA LEU A 308 -10.05 0.46 28.71
C LEU A 308 -8.59 0.17 29.05
N HIS A 309 -8.08 0.80 30.10
CA HIS A 309 -6.72 0.54 30.57
C HIS A 309 -6.61 0.66 32.09
N ASP A 310 -5.66 -0.05 32.68
CA ASP A 310 -5.21 0.17 34.04
C ASP A 310 -4.10 1.24 34.03
N PRO A 311 -4.30 2.41 34.66
CA PRO A 311 -3.30 3.48 34.70
C PRO A 311 -1.93 3.04 35.26
N ALA A 312 -1.90 2.15 36.26
CA ALA A 312 -0.66 1.68 36.87
C ALA A 312 0.14 0.79 35.91
N GLN A 313 -0.52 -0.19 35.29
CA GLN A 313 0.09 -1.04 34.25
C GLN A 313 0.52 -0.22 33.03
N THR A 314 -0.28 0.78 32.65
CA THR A 314 0.05 1.68 31.52
C THR A 314 1.33 2.49 31.82
N ALA A 315 1.48 2.99 33.04
CA ALA A 315 2.68 3.71 33.45
C ALA A 315 3.92 2.80 33.41
N GLU A 316 3.80 1.54 33.84
CA GLU A 316 4.90 0.59 33.76
C GLU A 316 5.23 0.19 32.31
N ALA A 317 4.21 -0.05 31.49
CA ALA A 317 4.37 -0.33 30.07
C ALA A 317 5.06 0.82 29.32
N ARG A 318 4.79 2.08 29.69
CA ARG A 318 5.52 3.26 29.14
C ARG A 318 7.01 3.24 29.49
N LYS A 319 7.37 2.86 30.72
CA LYS A 319 8.79 2.74 31.11
C LYS A 319 9.47 1.62 30.33
N ALA A 320 8.82 0.45 30.23
CA ALA A 320 9.33 -0.67 29.46
C ALA A 320 9.48 -0.31 27.97
N TRP A 321 8.51 0.40 27.40
CA TRP A 321 8.59 0.91 26.03
C TRP A 321 9.78 1.85 25.84
N ALA A 322 10.00 2.80 26.75
CA ALA A 322 11.15 3.69 26.69
C ALA A 322 12.50 2.96 26.77
N VAL A 323 12.60 1.88 27.56
CA VAL A 323 13.79 1.00 27.58
C VAL A 323 13.97 0.33 26.22
N HIS A 324 12.90 -0.22 25.66
CA HIS A 324 12.93 -0.86 24.35
C HIS A 324 13.37 0.09 23.24
N LEU A 325 12.86 1.32 23.19
CA LEU A 325 13.28 2.33 22.20
C LEU A 325 14.78 2.64 22.28
N ARG A 326 15.35 2.73 23.49
CA ARG A 326 16.81 2.94 23.67
C ARG A 326 17.62 1.76 23.15
N GLU A 327 17.16 0.54 23.38
CA GLU A 327 17.80 -0.67 22.88
C GLU A 327 17.77 -0.73 21.35
N VAL A 328 16.63 -0.40 20.73
CA VAL A 328 16.50 -0.31 19.27
C VAL A 328 17.44 0.75 18.70
N ALA A 329 17.50 1.94 19.31
CA ALA A 329 18.41 3.02 18.89
C ALA A 329 19.90 2.61 19.04
N ARG A 330 20.23 1.82 20.06
CA ARG A 330 21.58 1.27 20.26
C ARG A 330 21.95 0.31 19.13
N GLN A 331 21.07 -0.63 18.78
CA GLN A 331 21.29 -1.56 17.67
C GLN A 331 21.55 -0.83 16.35
N LEU A 332 20.76 0.21 16.06
CA LEU A 332 20.95 1.06 14.89
C LEU A 332 22.36 1.68 14.86
N THR A 333 22.80 2.24 15.98
CA THR A 333 24.13 2.87 16.09
C THR A 333 25.27 1.86 15.90
N GLU A 334 25.11 0.66 16.45
CA GLU A 334 26.16 -0.37 16.43
C GLU A 334 26.23 -1.10 15.09
N SER A 335 25.09 -1.41 14.49
CA SER A 335 24.99 -2.32 13.34
C SER A 335 24.57 -1.62 12.04
N GLY A 336 23.96 -0.44 12.09
CA GLY A 336 23.37 0.21 10.91
C GLY A 336 22.04 -0.39 10.46
N CYS A 337 21.58 -1.46 11.13
CA CYS A 337 20.27 -2.10 10.96
C CYS A 337 19.76 -2.53 12.34
N PHE A 338 18.45 -2.77 12.47
CA PHE A 338 17.86 -3.20 13.74
C PHE A 338 16.57 -3.99 13.55
N THR A 339 16.22 -4.78 14.56
CA THR A 339 14.90 -5.41 14.66
C THR A 339 14.06 -4.69 15.69
N PHE A 340 12.89 -4.23 15.27
CA PHE A 340 11.87 -3.63 16.12
C PHE A 340 10.82 -4.70 16.44
N GLU A 341 11.01 -5.37 17.58
CA GLU A 341 10.14 -6.47 18.00
C GLU A 341 8.76 -5.96 18.43
N GLY A 342 7.70 -6.62 17.96
CA GLY A 342 6.32 -6.24 18.29
C GLY A 342 5.94 -4.84 17.85
N ILE A 343 6.54 -4.33 16.77
CA ILE A 343 6.25 -2.98 16.25
C ILE A 343 4.78 -2.85 15.85
N LEU A 344 4.20 -3.89 15.26
CA LEU A 344 2.77 -3.93 14.98
C LEU A 344 2.02 -4.32 16.27
N ALA A 345 1.04 -3.52 16.67
CA ALA A 345 0.27 -3.82 17.86
C ALA A 345 -0.62 -5.07 17.65
N PRO A 346 -0.93 -5.85 18.71
CA PRO A 346 -1.53 -7.18 18.55
C PRO A 346 -2.87 -7.20 17.82
N ILE A 347 -3.74 -6.22 18.06
CA ILE A 347 -5.06 -6.14 17.41
C ILE A 347 -4.91 -5.81 15.93
N GLU A 348 -4.02 -4.87 15.58
CA GLU A 348 -3.70 -4.51 14.21
C GLU A 348 -3.07 -5.70 13.47
N LEU A 349 -2.22 -6.48 14.15
CA LEU A 349 -1.66 -7.72 13.61
C LEU A 349 -2.74 -8.76 13.31
N ALA A 350 -3.68 -8.97 14.23
CA ALA A 350 -4.81 -9.87 14.02
C ALA A 350 -5.67 -9.45 12.81
N ILE A 351 -6.01 -8.17 12.72
CA ILE A 351 -6.76 -7.61 11.58
C ILE A 351 -5.96 -7.81 10.28
N SER A 352 -4.66 -7.53 10.32
CA SER A 352 -3.78 -7.66 9.16
C SER A 352 -3.67 -9.11 8.67
N ARG A 353 -3.58 -10.09 9.58
CA ARG A 353 -3.57 -11.52 9.23
C ARG A 353 -4.85 -11.92 8.49
N LYS A 354 -6.01 -11.55 9.02
CA LYS A 354 -7.30 -11.82 8.36
C LYS A 354 -7.37 -11.12 7.00
N TYR A 355 -6.95 -9.86 6.91
CA TYR A 355 -6.97 -9.08 5.68
C TYR A 355 -6.09 -9.70 4.59
N LEU A 356 -4.86 -10.09 4.93
CA LEU A 356 -3.92 -10.69 3.97
C LEU A 356 -4.42 -12.05 3.46
N ARG A 357 -5.00 -12.88 4.34
CA ARG A 357 -5.64 -14.13 3.93
C ARG A 357 -6.84 -13.86 3.02
N PHE A 358 -7.69 -12.91 3.37
CA PHE A 358 -8.80 -12.47 2.52
C PHE A 358 -8.33 -12.00 1.13
N MET A 359 -7.29 -11.15 1.06
CA MET A 359 -6.71 -10.70 -0.20
C MET A 359 -6.21 -11.86 -1.06
N LYS A 360 -5.56 -12.86 -0.43
CA LYS A 360 -5.08 -14.06 -1.12
C LYS A 360 -6.23 -14.97 -1.58
N ASP A 361 -7.16 -15.29 -0.69
CA ASP A 361 -8.26 -16.24 -0.93
C ASP A 361 -9.24 -15.71 -1.98
N ARG A 362 -9.46 -14.39 -1.99
CA ARG A 362 -10.24 -13.69 -3.01
C ARG A 362 -9.44 -13.36 -4.28
N LYS A 363 -8.15 -13.70 -4.30
CA LYS A 363 -7.24 -13.56 -5.45
C LYS A 363 -7.08 -12.11 -5.92
N PHE A 364 -7.07 -11.17 -4.99
CA PHE A 364 -6.84 -9.74 -5.23
C PHE A 364 -5.36 -9.38 -5.35
N LEU A 365 -4.48 -10.38 -5.31
CA LEU A 365 -3.04 -10.24 -5.51
C LEU A 365 -2.67 -10.54 -6.96
N MET A 366 -1.55 -9.98 -7.41
CA MET A 366 -0.92 -10.36 -8.68
C MET A 366 0.06 -11.51 -8.45
N LEU A 367 0.09 -12.45 -9.40
CA LEU A 367 1.09 -13.53 -9.42
C LEU A 367 2.35 -13.03 -10.15
N ASP A 368 3.52 -13.16 -9.51
CA ASP A 368 4.79 -12.79 -10.14
C ASP A 368 5.21 -13.82 -11.21
N ARG A 369 4.71 -13.62 -12.43
CA ARG A 369 5.08 -14.42 -13.60
C ARG A 369 6.34 -13.91 -14.31
N ALA A 370 6.80 -12.71 -13.99
CA ALA A 370 7.82 -12.01 -14.78
C ALA A 370 9.19 -12.70 -14.70
N ASN A 371 9.46 -13.41 -13.61
CA ASN A 371 10.74 -14.06 -13.37
C ASN A 371 10.82 -15.54 -13.81
N GLY A 372 9.76 -16.11 -14.39
CA GLY A 372 9.73 -17.47 -14.95
C GLY A 372 10.07 -18.61 -13.96
N LYS A 373 10.25 -18.29 -12.67
CA LYS A 373 10.71 -19.20 -11.61
C LYS A 373 9.93 -19.06 -10.29
N THR A 374 8.90 -18.22 -10.23
CA THR A 374 8.24 -17.84 -8.97
C THR A 374 6.72 -17.94 -9.08
N GLU A 375 6.21 -19.14 -9.41
CA GLU A 375 4.79 -19.47 -9.14
C GLU A 375 4.43 -19.37 -7.64
N GLU A 376 5.44 -19.14 -6.80
CA GLU A 376 5.44 -19.11 -5.34
C GLU A 376 5.41 -17.69 -4.76
N ARG A 377 5.29 -16.63 -5.58
CA ARG A 377 5.26 -15.23 -5.11
C ARG A 377 4.02 -14.46 -5.58
N PHE A 378 3.24 -13.97 -4.63
CA PHE A 378 2.13 -13.05 -4.87
C PHE A 378 2.48 -11.65 -4.38
N TRP A 379 1.96 -10.61 -5.03
CA TRP A 379 2.22 -9.24 -4.60
C TRP A 379 1.12 -8.24 -4.97
N VAL A 380 1.07 -7.14 -4.22
CA VAL A 380 0.33 -5.92 -4.57
C VAL A 380 1.10 -4.70 -4.05
N HIS A 381 1.21 -3.66 -4.87
CA HIS A 381 1.80 -2.37 -4.47
C HIS A 381 0.72 -1.43 -3.97
N ARG A 382 1.05 -0.55 -3.02
CA ARG A 382 0.17 0.58 -2.64
C ARG A 382 -1.24 0.10 -2.28
N ASP A 383 -1.31 -0.92 -1.42
CA ASP A 383 -2.57 -1.30 -0.80
C ASP A 383 -2.85 -0.32 0.36
N GLU A 384 -4.04 0.29 0.37
CA GLU A 384 -4.35 1.40 1.27
C GLU A 384 -4.34 0.99 2.75
N PHE A 385 -4.78 -0.22 3.09
CA PHE A 385 -4.70 -0.71 4.46
C PHE A 385 -3.26 -0.90 4.91
N THR A 386 -2.42 -1.52 4.08
CA THR A 386 -0.99 -1.63 4.38
C THR A 386 -0.30 -0.26 4.40
N PHE A 387 -0.86 0.76 3.73
CA PHE A 387 -0.32 2.13 3.71
C PHE A 387 -0.69 2.87 4.99
N TYR A 388 -1.90 2.66 5.49
CA TYR A 388 -2.32 3.03 6.83
C TYR A 388 -1.39 2.46 7.91
N LEU A 389 -1.11 1.14 7.87
CA LEU A 389 -0.17 0.53 8.82
C LEU A 389 1.23 1.14 8.72
N GLN A 390 1.68 1.45 7.49
CA GLN A 390 2.96 2.11 7.28
C GLN A 390 3.01 3.49 7.96
N GLY A 391 1.91 4.24 7.97
CA GLY A 391 1.79 5.51 8.69
C GLY A 391 2.04 5.37 10.19
N GLN A 392 1.36 4.42 10.83
CA GLN A 392 1.56 4.10 12.25
C GLN A 392 3.02 3.70 12.54
N ILE A 393 3.57 2.81 11.71
CA ILE A 393 4.96 2.35 11.83
C ILE A 393 5.93 3.51 11.65
N CYS A 394 5.67 4.42 10.70
CA CYS A 394 6.49 5.61 10.49
C CYS A 394 6.54 6.48 11.75
N THR A 395 5.42 6.64 12.46
CA THR A 395 5.37 7.33 13.76
C THR A 395 6.28 6.64 14.79
N LEU A 396 6.26 5.31 14.88
CA LEU A 396 7.11 4.55 15.81
C LEU A 396 8.60 4.63 15.44
N LEU A 397 8.93 4.52 14.15
CA LEU A 397 10.30 4.63 13.67
C LEU A 397 10.89 6.02 13.94
N ASN A 398 10.09 7.08 13.81
CA ASN A 398 10.52 8.45 14.14
C ASN A 398 10.82 8.66 15.65
N GLN A 399 10.51 7.69 16.52
CA GLN A 399 10.93 7.74 17.93
C GLN A 399 12.37 7.23 18.15
N VAL A 400 12.95 6.50 17.17
CA VAL A 400 14.27 5.88 17.29
C VAL A 400 15.27 6.33 16.23
N LEU A 401 14.80 6.79 15.07
CA LEU A 401 15.66 7.18 13.96
C LEU A 401 16.32 8.55 14.25
N PRO A 402 17.60 8.73 13.86
CA PRO A 402 18.33 9.98 14.08
C PRO A 402 17.86 11.12 13.18
N SER A 403 17.15 10.80 12.10
CA SER A 403 16.59 11.79 11.17
C SER A 403 15.15 11.38 10.84
N PRO A 404 14.21 12.35 10.86
CA PRO A 404 12.82 12.04 10.63
C PRO A 404 12.58 11.58 9.20
N ILE A 405 11.63 10.66 9.08
CA ILE A 405 11.17 10.08 7.81
C ILE A 405 9.67 10.27 7.64
N LYS A 406 9.20 10.05 6.41
CA LYS A 406 7.78 9.89 6.10
C LYS A 406 7.53 8.65 5.24
N THR A 407 6.27 8.26 5.16
CA THR A 407 5.84 7.09 4.38
C THR A 407 6.22 7.25 2.91
N GLY A 408 6.91 6.24 2.35
CA GLY A 408 7.43 6.27 0.99
C GLY A 408 6.62 5.41 0.03
N HIS A 409 6.81 4.10 0.08
CA HIS A 409 6.06 3.13 -0.73
C HIS A 409 5.82 1.89 0.12
N ASN A 410 4.85 1.07 -0.25
CA ASN A 410 4.68 -0.24 0.34
C ASN A 410 4.33 -1.31 -0.69
N ALA A 411 4.59 -2.55 -0.32
CA ALA A 411 4.14 -3.71 -1.04
C ALA A 411 3.80 -4.81 -0.05
N LEU A 412 2.70 -5.49 -0.32
CA LEU A 412 2.44 -6.80 0.27
C LEU A 412 3.05 -7.85 -0.64
N THR A 413 3.79 -8.80 -0.06
CA THR A 413 4.28 -10.00 -0.75
C THR A 413 3.89 -11.25 0.03
N ILE A 414 3.51 -12.32 -0.67
CA ILE A 414 3.35 -13.65 -0.08
C ILE A 414 4.32 -14.60 -0.76
N TYR A 415 5.20 -15.21 0.03
CA TYR A 415 6.11 -16.27 -0.36
C TYR A 415 5.56 -17.63 0.10
N GLU A 416 5.55 -18.62 -0.79
CA GLU A 416 5.16 -20.01 -0.50
C GLU A 416 6.39 -20.93 -0.47
N SER A 417 6.22 -22.19 -0.02
CA SER A 417 7.26 -23.22 -0.03
C SER A 417 8.03 -23.25 -1.35
N GLY A 418 9.36 -23.27 -1.28
CA GLY A 418 10.24 -23.21 -2.44
C GLY A 418 10.77 -21.81 -2.77
N ALA A 419 10.12 -20.75 -2.28
CA ALA A 419 10.49 -19.39 -2.60
C ALA A 419 11.93 -19.06 -2.18
N THR A 420 12.59 -18.22 -2.97
CA THR A 420 13.94 -17.70 -2.67
C THR A 420 13.95 -16.19 -2.85
N LEU A 421 14.79 -15.51 -2.09
CA LEU A 421 15.10 -14.10 -2.32
C LEU A 421 16.61 -13.98 -2.55
N PRO A 422 17.08 -13.98 -3.81
CA PRO A 422 18.49 -13.86 -4.11
C PRO A 422 19.11 -12.61 -3.49
N ARG A 423 20.41 -12.67 -3.26
CA ARG A 423 21.17 -11.53 -2.75
C ARG A 423 21.13 -10.34 -3.70
N HIS A 424 20.61 -9.22 -3.20
CA HIS A 424 20.45 -7.99 -3.96
C HIS A 424 20.53 -6.76 -3.05
N LYS A 425 20.55 -5.60 -3.69
CA LYS A 425 20.28 -4.28 -3.09
C LYS A 425 19.03 -3.74 -3.75
N ASP A 426 18.27 -2.91 -3.07
CA ASP A 426 17.14 -2.25 -3.71
C ASP A 426 17.67 -1.18 -4.69
N ASP A 427 17.21 -1.22 -5.95
CA ASP A 427 17.57 -0.24 -6.99
C ASP A 427 16.77 1.07 -6.82
N VAL A 428 16.92 1.71 -5.65
CA VAL A 428 16.13 2.85 -5.20
C VAL A 428 17.00 3.86 -4.46
N LYS A 429 17.06 5.10 -4.98
CA LYS A 429 17.87 6.18 -4.38
C LYS A 429 17.08 7.12 -3.47
N ALA A 430 15.77 7.10 -3.57
CA ALA A 430 14.90 8.02 -2.83
C ALA A 430 14.63 7.57 -1.39
N PHE A 431 14.79 6.28 -1.10
CA PHE A 431 14.47 5.72 0.21
C PHE A 431 15.69 5.77 1.13
N SER A 432 15.45 6.15 2.38
CA SER A 432 16.46 6.10 3.44
C SER A 432 16.41 4.78 4.22
N TRP A 433 15.22 4.20 4.33
CA TRP A 433 15.00 2.97 5.10
C TRP A 433 14.00 2.07 4.39
N VAL A 434 14.21 0.76 4.52
CA VAL A 434 13.22 -0.26 4.17
C VAL A 434 13.01 -1.19 5.36
N MET A 435 11.75 -1.56 5.60
CA MET A 435 11.37 -2.53 6.62
C MET A 435 10.80 -3.78 5.98
N SER A 436 11.29 -4.92 6.44
CA SER A 436 10.67 -6.24 6.27
C SER A 436 9.80 -6.54 7.50
N LEU A 437 8.49 -6.61 7.33
CA LEU A 437 7.52 -6.84 8.41
C LEU A 437 6.65 -8.07 8.11
N PRO A 438 7.01 -9.27 8.62
CA PRO A 438 6.12 -10.43 8.55
C PRO A 438 4.79 -10.15 9.25
N VAL A 439 3.69 -10.63 8.66
CA VAL A 439 2.33 -10.46 9.22
C VAL A 439 1.65 -11.81 9.40
N ASP A 440 1.78 -12.72 8.44
CA ASP A 440 1.24 -14.08 8.55
C ASP A 440 2.28 -15.08 8.11
N THR A 441 2.80 -15.85 9.06
CA THR A 441 3.85 -16.87 8.86
C THR A 441 3.28 -18.27 9.10
N ARG A 442 3.86 -19.26 8.43
CA ARG A 442 3.66 -20.68 8.73
C ARG A 442 5.02 -21.38 8.57
N PRO A 443 5.51 -22.12 9.58
CA PRO A 443 4.97 -22.21 10.94
C PRO A 443 5.01 -20.85 11.68
N ASP A 444 4.19 -20.67 12.71
CA ASP A 444 4.15 -19.46 13.56
C ASP A 444 4.29 -19.74 15.07
N ASP A 445 4.64 -20.98 15.44
CA ASP A 445 4.75 -21.39 16.85
C ASP A 445 5.98 -20.81 17.55
N HIS A 446 7.12 -20.73 16.84
CA HIS A 446 8.42 -20.39 17.43
C HIS A 446 9.25 -19.46 16.52
N LYS A 447 9.91 -18.47 17.12
CA LYS A 447 10.76 -17.49 16.41
C LYS A 447 11.93 -18.15 15.69
N GLU A 448 12.47 -19.22 16.27
CA GLU A 448 13.61 -19.97 15.74
C GLU A 448 13.27 -20.70 14.43
N GLN A 449 11.99 -20.90 14.15
CA GLN A 449 11.51 -21.50 12.91
C GLN A 449 11.18 -20.46 11.84
N ALA A 450 11.23 -19.16 12.16
CA ALA A 450 10.97 -18.12 11.19
C ALA A 450 11.98 -18.19 10.03
N TRP A 451 11.49 -18.01 8.81
CA TRP A 451 12.37 -17.88 7.66
C TRP A 451 13.17 -16.58 7.79
N PRO A 452 14.50 -16.62 7.93
CA PRO A 452 15.29 -15.42 8.25
C PRO A 452 15.44 -14.49 7.06
N ILE A 453 15.71 -13.21 7.34
CA ILE A 453 16.35 -12.30 6.40
C ILE A 453 17.80 -12.08 6.82
N TYR A 454 18.71 -12.18 5.85
CA TYR A 454 20.13 -11.89 6.03
C TYR A 454 20.43 -10.52 5.46
N VAL A 455 21.25 -9.76 6.18
CA VAL A 455 21.63 -8.39 5.82
C VAL A 455 23.13 -8.26 6.03
N GLU A 456 23.85 -7.82 5.00
CA GLU A 456 25.27 -7.54 5.12
C GLU A 456 25.51 -6.06 5.42
N THR A 457 26.15 -5.82 6.56
CA THR A 457 26.65 -4.51 6.97
C THR A 457 28.16 -4.47 6.76
N PRO A 458 28.81 -3.30 6.83
CA PRO A 458 30.28 -3.23 6.79
C PRO A 458 30.99 -4.04 7.89
N LYS A 459 30.28 -4.41 8.96
CA LYS A 459 30.84 -5.09 10.14
C LYS A 459 30.56 -6.59 10.16
N ALA A 460 29.37 -7.01 9.72
CA ALA A 460 28.93 -8.39 9.85
C ALA A 460 27.77 -8.74 8.91
N ILE A 461 27.48 -10.04 8.81
CA ILE A 461 26.22 -10.54 8.26
C ILE A 461 25.26 -10.75 9.44
N HIS A 462 24.16 -9.99 9.45
CA HIS A 462 23.11 -10.08 10.43
C HIS A 462 22.04 -11.05 9.94
N LYS A 463 21.64 -11.99 10.81
CA LYS A 463 20.53 -12.91 10.59
C LYS A 463 19.35 -12.48 11.47
N ALA A 464 18.32 -11.91 10.86
CA ALA A 464 17.12 -11.51 11.58
C ALA A 464 16.05 -12.61 11.50
N MET A 465 15.77 -13.24 12.64
CA MET A 465 14.63 -14.14 12.83
C MET A 465 13.44 -13.29 13.25
N LEU A 466 12.40 -13.24 12.42
CA LEU A 466 11.28 -12.31 12.60
C LEU A 466 9.98 -13.08 12.80
N GLN A 467 9.30 -12.83 13.90
CA GLN A 467 7.93 -13.31 14.06
C GLN A 467 6.97 -12.39 13.31
N ALA A 468 5.76 -12.89 13.05
CA ALA A 468 4.66 -12.06 12.59
C ALA A 468 4.48 -10.88 13.56
N GLY A 469 4.56 -9.64 13.09
CA GLY A 469 4.47 -8.40 13.87
C GLY A 469 5.81 -7.72 14.21
N ASP A 470 6.95 -8.40 14.01
CA ASP A 470 8.29 -7.81 14.14
C ASP A 470 8.71 -7.11 12.84
N GLY A 471 9.40 -5.96 12.94
CA GLY A 471 9.94 -5.26 11.77
C GLY A 471 11.46 -5.26 11.75
N HIS A 472 12.10 -5.69 10.66
CA HIS A 472 13.55 -5.51 10.47
C HIS A 472 13.83 -4.35 9.52
N VAL A 473 14.62 -3.38 9.99
CA VAL A 473 14.87 -2.12 9.28
C VAL A 473 16.33 -2.05 8.82
N ILE A 474 16.52 -1.72 7.55
CA ILE A 474 17.83 -1.62 6.91
C ILE A 474 17.90 -0.39 5.99
N ASP A 475 19.13 0.04 5.69
CA ASP A 475 19.38 0.90 4.53
C ASP A 475 19.14 0.07 3.24
N PRO A 476 18.33 0.56 2.28
CA PRO A 476 18.03 -0.17 1.04
C PRO A 476 19.26 -0.52 0.18
N GLN A 477 20.40 0.15 0.40
CA GLN A 477 21.67 -0.11 -0.28
C GLN A 477 22.51 -1.22 0.37
N MET A 478 22.05 -1.80 1.50
CA MET A 478 22.66 -2.98 2.11
C MET A 478 22.28 -4.25 1.34
N PRO A 479 23.26 -5.11 0.97
CA PRO A 479 22.96 -6.41 0.40
C PRO A 479 22.11 -7.24 1.37
N HIS A 480 20.99 -7.77 0.90
CA HIS A 480 20.12 -8.61 1.71
C HIS A 480 19.51 -9.76 0.90
N TRP A 481 19.17 -10.85 1.58
CA TRP A 481 18.66 -12.08 0.94
C TRP A 481 17.89 -12.96 1.92
N ARG A 482 17.21 -13.96 1.36
CA ARG A 482 16.64 -15.10 2.08
C ARG A 482 17.01 -16.36 1.33
N ASP A 483 17.49 -17.36 2.06
CA ASP A 483 17.71 -18.70 1.50
C ASP A 483 16.38 -19.32 1.07
N ARG A 484 16.37 -20.52 0.51
CA ARG A 484 15.12 -21.19 0.13
C ARG A 484 14.19 -21.39 1.33
N LEU A 485 12.93 -21.00 1.21
CA LEU A 485 11.87 -21.37 2.14
C LEU A 485 11.60 -22.87 1.96
N SER A 486 11.95 -23.68 2.97
CA SER A 486 11.83 -25.14 2.90
C SER A 486 10.37 -25.58 2.79
N ASP A 487 9.56 -25.20 3.78
CA ASP A 487 8.14 -25.44 3.82
C ASP A 487 7.41 -24.29 4.55
N GLY A 488 6.15 -24.07 4.18
CA GLY A 488 5.27 -23.09 4.78
C GLY A 488 5.07 -21.83 3.95
N ARG A 489 4.85 -20.71 4.64
CA ARG A 489 4.43 -19.45 4.02
C ARG A 489 4.91 -18.25 4.79
N LEU A 490 5.27 -17.18 4.08
CA LEU A 490 5.54 -15.87 4.65
C LEU A 490 4.74 -14.80 3.90
N SER A 491 3.73 -14.24 4.56
CA SER A 491 3.07 -13.00 4.12
C SER A 491 3.75 -11.84 4.82
N ILE A 492 4.32 -10.92 4.04
CA ILE A 492 5.22 -9.87 4.51
C ILE A 492 4.87 -8.54 3.87
N LEU A 493 4.91 -7.49 4.68
CA LEU A 493 4.88 -6.11 4.21
C LEU A 493 6.31 -5.63 4.02
N LEU A 494 6.56 -5.05 2.85
CA LEU A 494 7.78 -4.32 2.52
C LEU A 494 7.43 -2.84 2.57
N LEU A 495 8.01 -2.11 3.51
CA LEU A 495 7.69 -0.71 3.77
C LEU A 495 8.93 0.15 3.52
N TRP A 496 8.88 1.01 2.53
CA TRP A 496 9.98 1.93 2.20
C TRP A 496 9.66 3.33 2.68
N PHE A 497 10.62 3.97 3.33
CA PHE A 497 10.49 5.31 3.90
C PHE A 497 11.47 6.27 3.24
N VAL A 498 11.03 7.51 3.08
CA VAL A 498 11.84 8.60 2.50
C VAL A 498 12.22 9.61 3.58
N PRO A 499 13.28 10.42 3.40
CA PRO A 499 13.54 11.58 4.25
C PRO A 499 12.28 12.44 4.42
N HIS A 500 12.10 13.05 5.59
CA HIS A 500 10.93 13.87 5.86
C HIS A 500 10.76 15.04 4.86
N ASP A 501 11.88 15.63 4.44
CA ASP A 501 11.95 16.73 3.47
C ASP A 501 11.96 16.26 2.00
N TYR A 502 11.95 14.95 1.76
CA TYR A 502 11.98 14.41 0.40
C TYR A 502 10.72 14.83 -0.37
N ARG A 503 10.94 15.38 -1.57
CA ARG A 503 9.88 15.66 -2.54
C ARG A 503 10.25 15.03 -3.87
N GLY A 504 9.38 14.19 -4.40
CA GLY A 504 9.67 13.50 -5.64
C GLY A 504 8.83 12.25 -5.85
N PHE A 505 9.10 11.55 -6.95
CA PHE A 505 8.44 10.30 -7.28
C PHE A 505 9.22 9.10 -6.78
N VAL A 506 8.49 8.17 -6.16
CA VAL A 506 9.03 6.86 -5.88
C VAL A 506 8.02 5.78 -6.22
N ASN A 507 8.47 4.79 -7.01
CA ASN A 507 7.67 3.64 -7.45
C ASN A 507 6.25 4.00 -7.93
N GLY A 508 6.13 5.06 -8.72
CA GLY A 508 4.85 5.47 -9.28
C GLY A 508 3.94 6.24 -8.31
N SER A 509 4.48 6.90 -7.31
CA SER A 509 3.69 7.82 -6.49
C SER A 509 4.50 9.08 -6.19
N TRP A 510 3.83 10.23 -6.27
CA TRP A 510 4.39 11.49 -5.80
C TRP A 510 4.35 11.50 -4.26
N ILE A 511 5.43 11.97 -3.66
CA ILE A 511 5.52 12.22 -2.23
C ILE A 511 5.80 13.71 -2.06
N ASP A 512 4.92 14.40 -1.33
CA ASP A 512 5.03 15.83 -0.98
C ASP A 512 5.57 16.02 0.43
#